data_AF-A0A523XNW7-F1
#
_entry.id   AF-A0A523XNW7-F1
#
_cell.length_a   1.000
_cell.length_b   1.000
_cell.length_c   1.000
_cell.angle_alpha   90.00
_cell.angle_beta   90.00
_cell.angle_gamma   90.00
#
_symmetry.space_group_name_H-M   'P 1'
#
loop_
_entity.id
_entity.type
_entity.pdbx_description
1 polymer ?
#
loop_
_entity_poly.entity_id
_entity_poly.type
_entity_poly.pdbx_seq_one_letter_code
_entity_poly.pdbx_strand_id
1 'polypeptide(L)' 'SSVENLLDKMFEEFGEILRTEILDINGEVKKHYRIIVNGRNINLLEGFKTILKEGDMVAFMPAIAGGN' A
#
# COMPACT_ATOMS: atom_id res chain seq x y z
N SER A 1 14.10 -3.45 3.30
CA SER A 1 13.13 -3.31 2.20
C SER A 1 12.12 -2.28 2.62
N SER A 2 11.73 -1.31 1.78
CA SER A 2 10.65 -0.37 2.11
C SER A 2 9.29 -0.88 1.62
N VAL A 3 8.21 -0.18 1.98
CA VAL A 3 6.87 -0.39 1.38
C VAL A 3 6.90 -0.16 -0.13
N GLU A 4 7.64 0.84 -0.60
CA GLU A 4 7.85 1.08 -2.05
C GLU A 4 8.42 -0.14 -2.76
N ASN A 5 9.50 -0.74 -2.23
CA ASN A 5 10.10 -1.91 -2.86
C ASN A 5 9.17 -3.14 -2.84
N LEU A 6 8.30 -3.24 -1.84
CA LEU A 6 7.28 -4.28 -1.81
C LEU A 6 6.23 -4.06 -2.91
N LEU A 7 5.76 -2.82 -3.06
CA LEU A 7 4.82 -2.43 -4.11
C LEU A 7 5.38 -2.70 -5.51
N ASP A 8 6.63 -2.29 -5.77
CA ASP A 8 7.26 -2.54 -7.06
C ASP A 8 7.31 -4.03 -7.40
N LYS A 9 7.67 -4.88 -6.44
CA LYS A 9 7.65 -6.35 -6.62
C LYS A 9 6.24 -6.87 -6.90
N MET A 10 5.23 -6.36 -6.20
CA MET A 10 3.84 -6.74 -6.47
C MET A 10 3.39 -6.32 -7.87
N PHE A 11 3.81 -5.14 -8.34
CA PHE A 11 3.49 -4.68 -9.68
C PHE A 11 4.22 -5.47 -10.77
N GLU A 12 5.45 -5.92 -10.51
CA GLU A 12 6.17 -6.85 -11.37
C GLU A 12 5.47 -8.22 -11.44
N GLU A 13 4.94 -8.72 -10.32
CA GLU A 13 4.29 -10.05 -10.23
C GLU A 13 2.86 -10.06 -10.79
N PHE A 14 2.04 -9.06 -10.47
CA PHE A 14 0.62 -8.99 -10.84
C PHE A 14 0.34 -8.08 -12.05
N GLY A 15 1.35 -7.36 -12.52
CA GLY A 15 1.28 -6.48 -13.68
C GLY A 15 0.70 -5.10 -13.40
N GLU A 16 0.70 -4.28 -14.46
CA GLU A 16 0.30 -2.87 -14.43
C GLU A 16 -1.15 -2.64 -13.98
N ILE A 17 -2.04 -3.63 -14.16
CA ILE A 17 -3.43 -3.50 -13.72
C ILE A 17 -3.52 -3.23 -12.22
N LEU A 18 -2.72 -3.94 -11.40
CA LEU A 18 -2.69 -3.74 -9.96
C LEU A 18 -2.11 -2.37 -9.59
N ARG A 19 -1.06 -1.93 -10.30
CA ARG A 19 -0.48 -0.60 -10.13
C ARG A 19 -1.54 0.48 -10.36
N THR A 20 -2.27 0.39 -11.47
CA THR A 20 -3.31 1.34 -11.81
C THR A 20 -4.54 1.24 -10.91
N GLU A 21 -4.78 0.13 -10.23
CA GLU A 21 -5.87 0.02 -9.24
C GLU A 21 -5.50 0.71 -7.93
N ILE A 22 -4.29 0.48 -7.43
CA ILE A 22 -3.82 0.98 -6.11
C ILE A 22 -3.35 2.44 -6.19
N LEU A 23 -2.65 2.83 -7.25
CA LEU A 23 -2.04 4.15 -7.40
C LEU A 23 -2.80 5.04 -8.39
N ASP A 24 -2.82 6.34 -8.11
CA ASP A 24 -3.32 7.35 -9.06
C ASP A 24 -2.24 7.75 -10.08
N ILE A 25 -2.58 8.68 -10.97
CA ILE A 25 -1.67 9.20 -12.00
C ILE A 25 -0.45 9.94 -11.44
N ASN A 26 -0.52 10.41 -10.20
CA ASN A 26 0.61 11.07 -9.53
C ASN A 26 1.50 10.05 -8.79
N GLY A 27 1.14 8.76 -8.82
CA GLY A 27 1.83 7.72 -8.07
C GLY A 27 1.43 7.66 -6.59
N GLU A 28 0.37 8.36 -6.17
CA GLU A 28 -0.12 8.33 -4.80
C GLU A 28 -1.13 7.19 -4.61
N VAL A 29 -1.26 6.67 -3.38
CA VAL A 29 -2.30 5.67 -3.07
C VAL A 29 -3.67 6.29 -3.29
N LYS A 30 -4.49 5.68 -4.15
CA LYS A 30 -5.85 6.15 -4.39
C LYS A 30 -6.64 6.18 -3.08
N LYS A 31 -7.52 7.18 -2.95
CA LYS A 31 -8.31 7.43 -1.73
C LYS A 31 -9.15 6.25 -1.25
N HIS A 32 -9.52 5.35 -2.17
CA HIS A 32 -10.27 4.13 -1.86
C HIS A 32 -9.40 2.95 -1.46
N TYR A 33 -8.10 3.12 -1.26
CA TYR A 33 -7.19 2.12 -0.71
C TYR A 33 -6.44 2.65 0.51
N ARG A 34 -6.03 1.73 1.38
CA ARG A 34 -5.18 1.98 2.54
C ARG A 34 -4.08 0.93 2.56
N ILE A 35 -2.87 1.37 2.86
CA ILE A 35 -1.73 0.50 3.15
C ILE A 35 -1.47 0.57 4.64
N ILE A 36 -1.46 -0.59 5.28
CA ILE A 36 -1.36 -0.74 6.73
C ILE A 36 -0.16 -1.64 7.03
N VAL A 37 0.75 -1.19 7.88
CA VAL A 37 1.88 -1.97 8.39
C VAL A 37 1.64 -2.22 9.88
N ASN A 38 1.52 -3.49 10.28
CA ASN A 38 1.26 -3.90 11.67
C ASN A 38 0.12 -3.12 12.35
N GLY A 39 -1.00 -2.91 11.64
CA GLY A 39 -2.17 -2.19 12.14
C GLY A 39 -2.09 -0.67 12.08
N ARG A 40 -1.00 -0.08 11.57
CA ARG A 40 -0.85 1.39 11.40
C ARG A 40 -0.85 1.77 9.93
N ASN A 41 -1.66 2.77 9.57
CA ASN A 41 -1.66 3.31 8.21
C ASN A 41 -0.29 3.97 7.90
N ILE A 42 0.26 3.74 6.71
CA ILE A 42 1.57 4.29 6.32
C ILE A 42 1.62 5.83 6.32
N ASN A 43 0.47 6.51 6.21
CA ASN A 43 0.36 7.96 6.32
C ASN A 43 0.64 8.48 7.74
N LEU A 44 0.57 7.60 8.74
CA LEU A 44 0.98 7.86 10.12
C LEU A 44 2.43 7.45 10.39
N LEU A 45 3.13 6.94 9.36
CA LEU A 45 4.52 6.51 9.37
C LEU A 45 5.30 7.37 8.35
N GLU A 46 6.22 6.78 7.60
CA GLU A 46 7.02 7.46 6.57
C GLU A 46 6.46 7.25 5.14
N GLY A 47 5.16 6.96 5.01
CA GLY A 47 4.53 6.66 3.73
C GLY A 47 5.19 5.45 3.05
N PHE A 48 5.45 5.55 1.75
CA PHE A 48 6.15 4.49 1.00
C PHE A 48 7.59 4.24 1.45
N LYS A 49 8.22 5.22 2.12
CA LYS A 49 9.58 5.07 2.68
C LYS A 49 9.61 4.26 3.97
N THR A 50 8.44 3.92 4.54
CA THR A 50 8.34 3.07 5.73
C THR A 50 9.18 1.80 5.53
N ILE A 51 10.18 1.62 6.39
CA ILE A 51 11.08 0.47 6.36
C ILE A 51 10.38 -0.75 6.96
N LEU A 52 10.33 -1.82 6.18
CA LEU A 52 9.79 -3.12 6.59
C LEU A 52 10.91 -4.01 7.14
N LYS A 53 10.59 -4.70 8.22
CA LYS A 53 11.42 -5.73 8.84
C LYS A 53 10.86 -7.12 8.56
N GLU A 54 11.70 -8.13 8.74
CA GLU A 54 11.26 -9.52 8.66
C GLU A 54 10.14 -9.77 9.70
N GLY A 55 9.06 -10.40 9.24
CA GLY A 55 7.87 -10.66 10.05
C GLY A 55 6.84 -9.52 10.07
N ASP A 56 7.13 -8.35 9.48
CA ASP A 56 6.11 -7.29 9.36
C ASP A 56 4.98 -7.72 8.42
N MET A 57 3.74 -7.48 8.86
CA MET A 57 2.56 -7.70 8.02
C MET A 57 2.13 -6.39 7.36
N VAL A 58 2.03 -6.44 6.03
CA VAL A 58 1.51 -5.35 5.21
C VAL A 58 0.15 -5.76 4.64
N ALA A 59 -0.87 -4.95 4.92
CA ALA A 59 -2.22 -5.15 4.40
C ALA A 59 -2.60 -4.03 3.42
N PHE A 60 -3.14 -4.44 2.28
CA PHE A 60 -3.72 -3.57 1.26
C PHE A 60 -5.23 -3.71 1.34
N MET A 61 -5.91 -2.69 1.84
CA MET A 61 -7.34 -2.75 2.09
C MET A 61 -8.06 -1.69 1.27
N PRO A 62 -9.14 -2.04 0.55
CA PRO A 62 -10.06 -1.02 0.09
C PRO A 62 -10.59 -0.24 1.31
N ALA A 63 -10.80 1.05 1.15
CA ALA A 63 -11.43 1.89 2.14
C ALA A 63 -12.92 1.50 2.20
N ILE A 64 -13.24 0.46 2.96
CA ILE A 64 -14.63 0.10 3.23
C ILE A 64 -15.20 1.22 4.10
N ALA A 65 -16.14 2.00 3.55
CA ALA A 65 -17.05 2.79 4.35
C ALA A 65 -18.04 1.80 4.99
N GLY A 66 -17.64 1.21 6.11
CA GLY A 66 -18.53 0.40 6.92
C GLY A 66 -19.44 1.32 7.72
N GLY A 67 -20.73 1.33 7.40
CA GLY A 67 -21.77 2.02 8.16
C GLY A 67 -23.02 2.14 7.31
N ASN A 68 -24.05 1.36 7.65
CA ASN A 68 -25.42 1.76 7.32
C ASN A 68 -25.78 2.99 8.15
#